data_AF-A0AAU3DB55-F1
#
_entry.id   AF-A0AAU3DB55-F1
#
_cell.length_a   1.000
_cell.length_b   1.000
_cell.length_c   1.000
_cell.angle_alpha   90.00
_cell.angle_beta   90.00
_cell.angle_gamma   90.00
#
_symmetry.space_group_name_H-M   'P 1'
#
loop_
_entity.id
_entity.type
_entity.pdbx_description
1 polymer ?
#
loop_
_entity_poly.entity_id
_entity_poly.type
_entity_poly.pdbx_seq_one_letter_code
_entity_poly.pdbx_strand_id
1 'polypeptide(L)'
;MAAGPLALPAGRRTDYGHDNGNAGTCRHATAYGLTCTQYEAMRDRARDCCELCATPGPETGRGALVIDHFSSKKVSFVRGLLCDRCNALMARHDGTAPWGPSTEHRRDEARTYHLAAFAAPTAEQYARADEVIAERCRALATRFEPRPVREAPPVDPVLQPIADDLLSRLHPDQVARLAVLLLSHLQ
;
A
#
# COMPACT_ATOMS: atom_id res chain seq x y z
N MET A 1 -44.78 9.16 3.87
CA MET A 1 -44.04 10.07 4.76
C MET A 1 -42.86 10.61 3.97
N ALA A 2 -42.92 11.88 3.55
CA ALA A 2 -41.87 12.51 2.75
C ALA A 2 -40.69 12.89 3.64
N ALA A 3 -39.49 12.40 3.32
CA ALA A 3 -38.26 12.85 3.96
C ALA A 3 -37.95 14.27 3.47
N GLY A 4 -38.07 15.25 4.37
CA GLY A 4 -37.65 16.63 4.11
C GLY A 4 -36.12 16.72 3.92
N PRO A 5 -35.63 17.74 3.20
CA PRO A 5 -34.20 17.90 2.96
C PRO A 5 -33.45 18.13 4.28
N LEU A 6 -32.47 17.27 4.56
CA LEU A 6 -31.55 17.40 5.68
C LEU A 6 -30.80 18.73 5.55
N ALA A 7 -31.08 19.65 6.47
CA ALA A 7 -30.35 20.91 6.60
C ALA A 7 -28.85 20.60 6.80
N LEU A 8 -28.00 21.18 5.95
CA LEU A 8 -26.55 21.02 6.05
C LEU A 8 -26.04 21.70 7.32
N PRO A 9 -25.13 21.08 8.09
CA PRO A 9 -24.59 21.68 9.32
C PRO A 9 -23.78 22.94 9.02
N ALA A 10 -23.96 23.96 9.86
CA ALA A 10 -23.23 25.22 9.80
C ALA A 10 -21.74 24.98 10.06
N GLY A 11 -20.88 25.37 9.10
CA GLY A 11 -19.42 25.24 9.19
C GLY A 11 -18.73 24.66 7.96
N ARG A 12 -19.48 24.29 6.90
CA ARG A 12 -18.91 23.80 5.64
C ARG A 12 -17.99 24.87 5.03
N ARG A 13 -16.70 24.58 4.87
CA ARG A 13 -15.77 25.43 4.09
C ARG A 13 -16.15 25.26 2.62
N THR A 14 -16.88 26.22 2.05
CA THR A 14 -17.33 26.15 0.65
C THR A 14 -16.32 26.74 -0.32
N ASP A 15 -15.17 27.26 0.15
CA ASP A 15 -14.25 28.08 -0.63
C ASP A 15 -12.97 27.36 -1.07
N TYR A 16 -12.99 26.03 -1.23
CA TYR A 16 -11.83 25.26 -1.69
C TYR A 16 -11.37 25.55 -3.14
N GLY A 17 -11.88 26.63 -3.75
CA GLY A 17 -11.53 27.07 -5.09
C GLY A 17 -12.31 26.37 -6.22
N HIS A 18 -13.40 25.67 -5.88
CA HIS A 18 -14.25 24.95 -6.85
C HIS A 18 -15.44 25.79 -7.37
N ASP A 19 -15.65 26.99 -6.83
CA ASP A 19 -16.79 27.88 -7.17
C ASP A 19 -16.45 28.97 -8.21
N ASN A 20 -15.20 29.06 -8.67
CA ASN A 20 -14.75 30.18 -9.49
C ASN A 20 -14.84 29.91 -10.99
N GLY A 21 -16.05 29.80 -11.55
CA GLY A 21 -16.43 30.23 -12.92
C GLY A 21 -15.66 29.72 -14.15
N ASN A 22 -14.57 28.97 -13.98
CA ASN A 22 -13.82 28.31 -15.03
C ASN A 22 -14.24 26.85 -14.98
N ALA A 23 -15.25 26.52 -15.78
CA ALA A 23 -15.84 25.20 -15.99
C ALA A 23 -14.86 24.19 -16.64
N GLY A 24 -13.59 24.21 -16.25
CA GLY A 24 -12.67 23.10 -16.47
C GLY A 24 -13.18 21.92 -15.65
N THR A 25 -13.50 20.82 -16.34
CA THR A 25 -14.00 19.58 -15.72
C THR A 25 -13.08 19.16 -14.58
N CYS A 26 -13.60 19.22 -13.36
CA CYS A 26 -12.80 18.84 -12.20
C CYS A 26 -12.38 17.36 -12.35
N ARG A 27 -11.11 17.09 -12.05
CA ARG A 27 -10.52 15.75 -12.29
C ARG A 27 -11.14 14.67 -11.40
N HIS A 28 -11.74 15.04 -10.27
CA HIS A 28 -12.34 14.06 -9.37
C HIS A 28 -13.64 13.44 -9.92
N ALA A 29 -14.39 14.17 -10.75
CA ALA A 29 -15.55 13.60 -11.45
C ALA A 29 -15.11 12.55 -12.48
N THR A 30 -14.14 12.88 -13.33
CA THR A 30 -13.72 12.00 -14.43
C THR A 30 -12.85 10.83 -13.96
N ALA A 31 -12.01 11.02 -12.95
CA ALA A 31 -11.11 9.98 -12.46
C ALA A 31 -11.72 9.09 -11.38
N TYR A 32 -12.60 9.65 -10.52
CA TYR A 32 -13.08 8.96 -9.32
C TYR A 32 -14.60 8.92 -9.19
N GLY A 33 -15.35 9.47 -10.15
CA GLY A 33 -16.82 9.51 -10.10
C GLY A 33 -17.37 10.38 -8.97
N LEU A 34 -16.58 11.33 -8.45
CA LEU A 34 -17.00 12.22 -7.36
C LEU A 34 -17.51 13.55 -7.90
N THR A 35 -18.69 13.98 -7.44
CA THR A 35 -19.11 15.37 -7.58
C THR A 35 -18.22 16.30 -6.74
N CYS A 36 -18.20 17.60 -7.05
CA CYS A 36 -17.47 18.58 -6.23
C CYS A 36 -17.91 18.55 -4.77
N THR A 37 -19.23 18.49 -4.54
CA THR A 37 -19.79 18.41 -3.19
C THR A 37 -19.38 17.14 -2.44
N GLN A 38 -19.28 16.00 -3.13
CA GLN A 38 -18.78 14.77 -2.51
C GLN A 38 -17.30 14.88 -2.14
N TYR A 39 -16.49 15.48 -3.03
CA TYR A 39 -15.08 15.73 -2.75
C TYR A 39 -14.89 16.69 -1.56
N GLU A 40 -15.66 17.75 -1.47
CA GLU A 40 -15.64 18.68 -0.33
C GLU A 40 -16.05 17.99 0.97
N ALA A 41 -17.13 17.20 0.95
CA ALA A 41 -17.52 16.42 2.13
C ALA A 41 -16.43 15.43 2.57
N MET A 42 -15.68 14.87 1.63
CA MET A 42 -14.52 14.01 1.92
C MET A 42 -13.36 14.83 2.53
N ARG A 43 -13.10 16.04 2.03
CA ARG A 43 -12.11 16.96 2.64
C ARG A 43 -12.48 17.36 4.05
N ASP A 44 -13.73 17.72 4.29
CA ASP A 44 -14.26 18.07 5.61
C ASP A 44 -14.07 16.91 6.60
N ARG A 45 -14.42 15.69 6.17
CA ARG A 45 -14.21 14.46 6.96
C ARG A 45 -12.73 14.27 7.32
N ALA A 46 -11.84 14.45 6.34
CA ALA A 46 -10.41 14.29 6.52
C ALA A 46 -9.75 15.45 7.29
N ARG A 47 -10.48 16.56 7.50
CA ARG A 47 -9.98 17.80 8.13
C ARG A 47 -8.70 18.34 7.47
N ASP A 48 -8.63 18.22 6.14
CA ASP A 48 -7.44 18.58 5.35
C ASP A 48 -6.14 17.84 5.77
N CYS A 49 -6.28 16.68 6.42
CA CYS A 49 -5.21 15.82 6.89
C CYS A 49 -5.28 14.42 6.25
N CYS A 50 -4.16 13.71 6.22
CA CYS A 50 -4.13 12.29 5.88
C CYS A 50 -4.97 11.48 6.88
N GLU A 51 -5.94 10.70 6.43
CA GLU A 51 -6.83 9.92 7.30
C GLU A 51 -6.13 8.77 8.05
N LEU A 52 -4.90 8.41 7.66
CA LEU A 52 -4.10 7.40 8.36
C LEU A 52 -3.09 8.01 9.36
N CYS A 53 -2.29 8.99 8.92
CA CYS A 53 -1.19 9.53 9.75
C CYS A 53 -1.43 10.96 10.26
N ALA A 54 -2.60 11.54 10.01
CA ALA A 54 -3.01 12.89 10.39
C ALA A 54 -2.13 14.04 9.85
N THR A 55 -1.11 13.77 9.03
CA THR A 55 -0.26 14.81 8.44
C THR A 55 -1.09 15.76 7.58
N PRO A 56 -1.07 17.08 7.83
CA PRO A 56 -1.74 18.07 7.01
C PRO A 56 -1.25 18.00 5.55
N GLY A 57 -2.14 18.22 4.59
CA GLY A 57 -1.80 18.22 3.16
C GLY A 57 -0.54 19.02 2.80
N PRO A 58 -0.44 20.31 3.19
CA PRO A 58 0.72 21.15 2.92
C PRO A 58 2.04 20.65 3.54
N GLU A 59 1.98 19.84 4.59
CA GLU A 59 3.16 19.29 5.30
C GLU A 59 3.58 17.93 4.76
N THR A 60 2.81 17.33 3.85
CA THR A 60 3.21 16.09 3.18
C THR A 60 4.38 16.36 2.22
N GLY A 61 5.14 15.32 1.87
CA GLY A 61 6.24 15.47 0.90
C GLY A 61 5.83 15.97 -0.49
N ARG A 62 4.54 15.83 -0.85
CA ARG A 62 3.97 16.39 -2.09
C ARG A 62 3.40 17.80 -1.92
N GLY A 63 3.16 18.23 -0.68
CA GLY A 63 2.39 19.44 -0.36
C GLY A 63 0.89 19.31 -0.64
N ALA A 64 0.38 18.08 -0.85
CA ALA A 64 -1.03 17.82 -1.11
C ALA A 64 -1.43 16.39 -0.70
N LEU A 65 -2.73 16.18 -0.41
CA LEU A 65 -3.32 14.87 -0.22
C LEU A 65 -3.74 14.25 -1.57
N VAL A 66 -3.81 12.93 -1.61
CA VAL A 66 -4.28 12.14 -2.76
C VAL A 66 -5.61 11.48 -2.45
N ILE A 67 -6.49 11.41 -3.45
CA ILE A 67 -7.73 10.64 -3.39
C ILE A 67 -7.36 9.16 -3.51
N ASP A 68 -7.49 8.46 -2.41
CA ASP A 68 -7.22 7.04 -2.35
C ASP A 68 -8.50 6.24 -2.61
N HIS A 69 -8.37 5.16 -3.38
CA HIS A 69 -9.49 4.35 -3.83
C HIS A 69 -9.06 2.90 -4.07
N PHE A 70 -9.97 1.98 -3.80
CA PHE A 70 -9.82 0.61 -4.29
C PHE A 70 -10.31 0.56 -5.74
N SER A 71 -9.54 -0.06 -6.64
CA SER A 71 -9.93 -0.21 -8.04
C SER A 71 -9.63 -1.59 -8.59
N SER A 72 -10.62 -2.18 -9.25
CA SER A 72 -10.52 -3.41 -10.03
C SER A 72 -11.56 -3.38 -11.14
N LYS A 73 -11.49 -4.35 -12.07
CA LYS A 73 -12.54 -4.53 -13.10
C LYS A 73 -13.92 -4.88 -12.51
N LYS A 74 -13.96 -5.40 -11.27
CA LYS A 74 -15.16 -5.97 -10.64
C LYS A 74 -15.83 -4.98 -9.68
N VAL A 75 -15.05 -4.14 -9.01
CA VAL A 75 -15.50 -3.19 -8.00
C VAL A 75 -14.48 -2.06 -7.87
N SER A 76 -14.98 -0.84 -7.70
CA SER A 76 -14.18 0.37 -7.47
C SER A 76 -14.93 1.28 -6.49
N PHE A 77 -14.22 1.86 -5.53
CA PHE A 77 -14.78 2.83 -4.59
C PHE A 77 -13.69 3.70 -3.95
N VAL A 78 -14.05 4.93 -3.63
CA VAL A 78 -13.17 5.89 -2.95
C VAL A 78 -13.14 5.59 -1.45
N ARG A 79 -11.93 5.52 -0.89
CA ARG A 79 -11.70 5.27 0.54
C ARG A 79 -11.56 6.56 1.34
N GLY A 80 -10.85 7.55 0.82
CA GLY A 80 -10.60 8.80 1.54
C GLY A 80 -9.41 9.59 0.99
N LEU A 81 -8.83 10.43 1.85
CA LEU A 81 -7.66 11.26 1.54
C LEU A 81 -6.43 10.81 2.31
N LEU A 82 -5.33 10.55 1.59
CA LEU A 82 -4.06 10.11 2.16
C LEU A 82 -2.87 10.96 1.71
N CYS A 83 -1.77 10.92 2.44
CA CYS A 83 -0.47 11.35 1.92
C CYS A 83 0.14 10.24 1.04
N ASP A 84 1.14 10.57 0.21
CA ASP A 84 1.79 9.60 -0.70
C ASP A 84 2.33 8.35 0.01
N ARG A 85 2.89 8.52 1.22
CA ARG A 85 3.44 7.40 2.01
C ARG A 85 2.36 6.43 2.47
N CYS A 86 1.25 6.95 3.00
CA CYS A 86 0.12 6.14 3.43
C CYS A 86 -0.65 5.57 2.23
N ASN A 87 -0.72 6.29 1.11
CA ASN A 87 -1.29 5.74 -0.13
C ASN A 87 -0.47 4.54 -0.64
N ALA A 88 0.87 4.58 -0.53
CA ALA A 88 1.71 3.43 -0.85
C ALA A 88 1.50 2.25 0.13
N LEU A 89 1.12 2.50 1.39
CA LEU A 89 0.71 1.44 2.31
C LEU A 89 -0.53 0.71 1.77
N MET A 90 -1.51 1.45 1.23
CA MET A 90 -2.74 0.85 0.70
C MET A 90 -2.50 -0.05 -0.52
N ALA A 91 -1.47 0.21 -1.33
CA ALA A 91 -1.06 -0.73 -2.38
C ALA A 91 -0.72 -2.14 -1.82
N ARG A 92 -0.15 -2.21 -0.61
CA ARG A 92 0.14 -3.48 0.06
C ARG A 92 -1.13 -4.16 0.57
N HIS A 93 -2.03 -3.37 1.13
CA HIS A 93 -3.36 -3.84 1.51
C HIS A 93 -4.15 -4.37 0.31
N ASP A 94 -4.04 -3.71 -0.84
CA ASP A 94 -4.74 -4.07 -2.08
C ASP A 94 -4.13 -5.27 -2.81
N GLY A 95 -3.07 -5.85 -2.26
CA GLY A 95 -2.34 -6.99 -2.81
C GLY A 95 -1.50 -6.66 -4.06
N THR A 96 -1.29 -5.38 -4.37
CA THR A 96 -0.50 -4.96 -5.54
C THR A 96 0.99 -4.77 -5.22
N ALA A 97 1.34 -4.72 -3.94
CA ALA A 97 2.71 -4.72 -3.44
C ALA A 97 2.85 -5.65 -2.21
N PRO A 98 4.03 -6.22 -1.94
CA PRO A 98 4.18 -7.10 -0.80
C PRO A 98 4.30 -6.29 0.48
N TRP A 99 3.83 -6.86 1.58
CA TRP A 99 4.14 -6.35 2.89
C TRP A 99 5.60 -6.65 3.23
N GLY A 100 6.30 -5.65 3.74
CA GLY A 100 7.66 -5.80 4.24
C GLY A 100 7.73 -5.64 5.77
N PRO A 101 8.85 -6.00 6.41
CA PRO A 101 9.02 -5.95 7.86
C PRO A 101 8.68 -4.58 8.48
N SER A 102 9.01 -3.49 7.79
CA SER A 102 8.74 -2.12 8.25
C SER A 102 7.27 -1.69 8.15
N THR A 103 6.42 -2.47 7.45
CA THR A 103 5.01 -2.13 7.21
C THR A 103 4.04 -3.16 7.76
N GLU A 104 4.51 -4.37 8.07
CA GLU A 104 3.70 -5.51 8.53
C GLU A 104 2.80 -5.16 9.72
N HIS A 105 3.33 -4.41 10.68
CA HIS A 105 2.61 -3.98 11.89
C HIS A 105 1.41 -3.04 11.62
N ARG A 106 1.27 -2.53 10.38
CA ARG A 106 0.21 -1.58 10.00
C ARG A 106 -0.96 -2.22 9.24
N ARG A 107 -1.01 -3.55 9.16
CA ARG A 107 -2.09 -4.26 8.45
C ARG A 107 -3.47 -3.94 8.98
N ASP A 108 -3.63 -3.97 10.31
CA ASP A 108 -4.91 -3.74 10.96
C ASP A 108 -5.38 -2.30 10.79
N GLU A 109 -4.44 -1.35 10.83
CA GLU A 109 -4.69 0.06 10.53
C GLU A 109 -5.20 0.24 9.08
N ALA A 110 -4.51 -0.37 8.11
CA ALA A 110 -4.91 -0.33 6.71
C ALA A 110 -6.28 -0.99 6.48
N ARG A 111 -6.57 -2.11 7.16
CA ARG A 111 -7.87 -2.78 7.10
C ARG A 111 -8.97 -1.91 7.70
N THR A 112 -8.72 -1.28 8.84
CA THR A 112 -9.66 -0.37 9.51
C THR A 112 -10.02 0.78 8.59
N TYR A 113 -9.01 1.41 7.96
CA TYR A 113 -9.22 2.48 6.99
C TYR A 113 -9.98 2.00 5.73
N HIS A 114 -9.68 0.82 5.20
CA HIS A 114 -10.43 0.22 4.08
C HIS A 114 -11.92 0.06 4.41
N LEU A 115 -12.23 -0.43 5.61
CA LEU A 115 -13.61 -0.62 6.08
C LEU A 115 -14.32 0.70 6.41
N ALA A 116 -13.57 1.78 6.64
CA ALA A 116 -14.11 3.12 6.87
C ALA A 116 -14.29 3.93 5.57
N ALA A 117 -14.28 3.30 4.40
CA ALA A 117 -14.28 3.96 3.09
C ALA A 117 -15.38 5.03 2.95
N PHE A 118 -14.98 6.20 2.45
CA PHE A 118 -15.86 7.35 2.25
C PHE A 118 -17.11 7.04 1.41
N ALA A 119 -16.97 6.23 0.36
CA ALA A 119 -18.07 5.86 -0.52
C ALA A 119 -19.15 4.98 0.15
N ALA A 120 -18.91 4.52 1.38
CA ALA A 120 -19.77 3.58 2.12
C ALA A 120 -20.23 2.37 1.27
N PRO A 121 -19.28 1.55 0.76
CA PRO A 121 -19.62 0.38 -0.05
C PRO A 121 -20.55 -0.60 0.68
N THR A 122 -21.37 -1.31 -0.09
CA THR A 122 -22.21 -2.39 0.45
C THR A 122 -21.37 -3.58 0.92
N ALA A 123 -21.96 -4.45 1.74
CA ALA A 123 -21.30 -5.68 2.16
C ALA A 123 -20.88 -6.57 0.97
N GLU A 124 -21.67 -6.59 -0.10
CA GLU A 124 -21.32 -7.31 -1.34
C GLU A 124 -20.11 -6.69 -2.05
N GLN A 125 -20.04 -5.36 -2.12
CA GLN A 125 -18.88 -4.68 -2.70
C GLN A 125 -17.60 -4.95 -1.90
N TYR A 126 -17.69 -4.98 -0.57
CA TYR A 126 -16.57 -5.37 0.29
C TYR A 126 -16.17 -6.83 0.09
N ALA A 127 -17.11 -7.76 0.03
CA ALA A 127 -16.81 -9.17 -0.25
C ALA A 127 -16.09 -9.32 -1.60
N ARG A 128 -16.55 -8.59 -2.63
CA ARG A 128 -15.91 -8.58 -3.94
C ARG A 128 -14.50 -7.98 -3.92
N ALA A 129 -14.29 -6.94 -3.11
CA ALA A 129 -12.96 -6.36 -2.93
C ALA A 129 -12.02 -7.35 -2.22
N ASP A 130 -12.48 -8.01 -1.15
CA ASP A 130 -11.72 -9.03 -0.41
C ASP A 130 -11.34 -10.20 -1.32
N GLU A 131 -12.23 -10.68 -2.19
CA GLU A 131 -11.92 -11.69 -3.21
C GLU A 131 -10.76 -11.25 -4.12
N VAL A 132 -10.82 -10.02 -4.62
CA VAL A 132 -9.81 -9.47 -5.53
C VAL A 132 -8.49 -9.27 -4.80
N ILE A 133 -8.51 -8.77 -3.56
CA ILE A 133 -7.32 -8.61 -2.72
C ILE A 133 -6.67 -9.97 -2.50
N ALA A 134 -7.44 -11.00 -2.13
CA ALA A 134 -6.93 -12.34 -1.93
C ALA A 134 -6.33 -12.94 -3.22
N GLU A 135 -6.97 -12.72 -4.37
CA GLU A 135 -6.45 -13.13 -5.69
C GLU A 135 -5.11 -12.45 -6.00
N ARG A 136 -5.02 -11.14 -5.79
CA ARG A 136 -3.80 -10.36 -5.99
C ARG A 136 -2.68 -10.81 -5.06
N CYS A 137 -2.99 -11.02 -3.77
CA CYS A 137 -2.02 -11.53 -2.80
C CYS A 137 -1.48 -12.91 -3.20
N ARG A 138 -2.33 -13.83 -3.68
CA ARG A 138 -1.88 -15.13 -4.20
C ARG A 138 -0.96 -14.96 -5.41
N ALA A 139 -1.36 -14.17 -6.39
CA ALA A 139 -0.56 -13.92 -7.59
C ALA A 139 0.77 -13.20 -7.29
N LEU A 140 0.78 -12.38 -6.24
CA LEU A 140 1.99 -11.72 -5.77
C LEU A 140 2.92 -12.71 -5.06
N ALA A 141 2.38 -13.58 -4.21
CA ALA A 141 3.16 -14.64 -3.55
C ALA A 141 3.90 -15.50 -4.58
N THR A 142 3.24 -15.94 -5.65
CA THR A 142 3.89 -16.74 -6.71
C THR A 142 5.01 -16.01 -7.45
N ARG A 143 5.03 -14.67 -7.45
CA ARG A 143 6.09 -13.88 -8.09
C ARG A 143 7.32 -13.71 -7.21
N PHE A 144 7.13 -13.75 -5.90
CA PHE A 144 8.18 -13.58 -4.90
C PHE A 144 8.52 -14.87 -4.17
N GLU A 145 7.96 -16.01 -4.59
CA GLU A 145 8.48 -17.31 -4.20
C GLU A 145 9.99 -17.32 -4.50
N PRO A 146 10.83 -17.72 -3.53
CA PRO A 146 12.24 -17.83 -3.77
C PRO A 146 12.42 -18.75 -4.98
N ARG A 147 12.93 -18.17 -6.07
CA ARG A 147 13.35 -18.97 -7.23
C ARG A 147 14.17 -20.12 -6.64
N PRO A 148 13.89 -21.39 -7.00
CA PRO A 148 14.65 -22.51 -6.46
C PRO A 148 16.12 -22.12 -6.63
N VAL A 149 16.82 -22.05 -5.50
CA VAL A 149 18.25 -21.77 -5.49
C VAL A 149 18.78 -22.74 -6.52
N ARG A 150 19.36 -22.23 -7.61
CA ARG A 150 20.06 -23.08 -8.57
C ARG A 150 20.89 -24.00 -7.71
N GLU A 151 20.65 -25.31 -7.78
CA GLU A 151 21.44 -26.27 -7.02
C GLU A 151 22.88 -25.80 -7.14
N ALA A 152 23.53 -25.60 -5.97
CA ALA A 152 24.92 -25.19 -5.97
C ALA A 152 25.62 -26.11 -6.97
N PRO A 153 26.45 -25.57 -7.89
CA PRO A 153 27.14 -26.42 -8.84
C PRO A 153 27.76 -27.58 -8.05
N PRO A 154 27.65 -28.82 -8.56
CA PRO A 154 28.15 -29.98 -7.83
C PRO A 154 29.55 -29.65 -7.34
N VAL A 155 29.79 -29.83 -6.03
CA VAL A 155 31.08 -29.54 -5.42
C VAL A 155 32.13 -30.29 -6.24
N ASP A 156 33.14 -29.57 -6.72
CA ASP A 156 34.22 -30.19 -7.48
C ASP A 156 34.77 -31.38 -6.66
N PRO A 157 34.73 -32.62 -7.19
CA PRO A 157 35.19 -33.80 -6.47
C PRO A 157 36.64 -33.67 -5.98
N VAL A 158 37.43 -32.81 -6.62
CA VAL A 158 38.81 -32.49 -6.22
C VAL A 158 38.84 -31.62 -4.97
N LEU A 159 37.86 -30.72 -4.78
CA LEU A 159 37.79 -29.79 -3.66
C LEU A 159 37.06 -30.37 -2.44
N GLN A 160 36.23 -31.40 -2.63
CA GLN A 160 35.45 -32.01 -1.54
C GLN A 160 36.34 -32.51 -0.37
N PRO A 161 37.45 -33.24 -0.59
CA PRO A 161 38.32 -33.68 0.51
C PRO A 161 38.99 -32.52 1.26
N ILE A 162 39.25 -31.41 0.56
CA ILE A 162 39.84 -30.20 1.16
C ILE A 162 38.80 -29.52 2.06
N ALA A 163 37.56 -29.42 1.58
CA ALA A 163 36.45 -28.87 2.37
C ALA A 163 36.20 -29.71 3.63
N ASP A 164 36.19 -31.05 3.50
CA ASP A 164 35.99 -31.96 4.63
C ASP A 164 37.12 -31.85 5.66
N ASP A 165 38.38 -31.78 5.22
CA ASP A 165 39.53 -31.58 6.12
C ASP A 165 39.45 -30.24 6.85
N LEU A 166 39.09 -29.15 6.16
CA LEU A 166 38.91 -27.84 6.79
C LEU A 166 37.77 -27.84 7.81
N LEU A 167 36.62 -28.43 7.49
CA LEU A 167 35.48 -28.53 8.39
C LEU A 167 35.77 -29.43 9.60
N SER A 168 36.66 -30.42 9.47
CA SER A 168 37.08 -31.27 10.59
C SER A 168 38.00 -30.55 11.60
N ARG A 169 38.67 -29.46 11.18
CA ARG A 169 39.69 -28.75 11.98
C ARG A 169 39.27 -27.38 12.46
N LEU A 170 38.23 -26.80 11.87
CA LEU A 170 37.79 -25.43 12.14
C LEU A 170 36.43 -25.42 12.84
N HIS A 171 36.31 -24.59 13.88
CA HIS A 171 35.01 -24.26 14.45
C HIS A 171 34.15 -23.53 13.40
N PRO A 172 32.81 -23.68 13.40
CA PRO A 172 31.92 -22.99 12.46
C PRO A 172 32.18 -21.48 12.32
N ASP A 173 32.50 -20.81 13.42
CA ASP A 173 32.84 -19.37 13.40
C ASP A 173 34.15 -19.07 12.67
N GLN A 174 35.12 -19.98 12.72
CA GLN A 174 36.38 -19.86 11.98
C GLN A 174 36.17 -20.11 10.49
N VAL A 175 35.29 -21.05 10.13
CA VAL A 175 34.89 -21.31 8.73
C VAL A 175 34.21 -20.06 8.15
N ALA A 176 33.29 -19.44 8.89
CA ALA A 176 32.63 -18.21 8.47
C ALA A 176 33.63 -17.06 8.24
N ARG A 177 34.61 -16.89 9.14
CA ARG A 177 35.67 -15.87 9.00
C ARG A 177 36.60 -16.16 7.82
N LEU A 178 36.95 -17.43 7.59
CA LEU A 178 37.76 -17.85 6.45
C LEU A 178 37.04 -17.57 5.12
N ALA A 179 35.74 -17.84 5.05
CA ALA A 179 34.93 -17.55 3.88
C ALA A 179 34.93 -16.05 3.55
N VAL A 180 34.76 -15.18 4.56
CA VAL A 180 34.85 -13.71 4.38
C VAL A 180 36.23 -13.29 3.86
N LEU A 181 37.32 -13.84 4.41
CA LEU A 181 38.68 -13.54 3.96
C LEU A 181 38.89 -13.95 2.51
N LEU A 182 38.51 -15.17 2.12
CA LEU A 182 38.65 -15.66 0.75
C LEU A 182 37.86 -14.81 -0.25
N LEU A 183 36.63 -14.43 0.11
CA LEU A 183 35.80 -13.54 -0.72
C LEU A 183 36.41 -12.14 -0.87
N SER A 184 37.11 -11.63 0.15
CA SER A 184 37.77 -10.31 0.09
C SER A 184 39.00 -10.27 -0.83
N HIS A 185 39.58 -11.42 -1.17
CA HIS A 185 40.73 -11.52 -2.08
C HIS A 185 40.35 -11.78 -3.54
N LEU A 186 39.06 -11.97 -3.82
CA LEU A 186 38.53 -12.20 -5.17
C LEU A 186 37.95 -10.92 -5.80
N GLN A 187 38.16 -9.75 -5.17
CA GLN A 187 37.82 -8.41 -5.67
C GLN A 187 39.09 -7.66 -6.10
#